data_AF-A0A953QM46-F1
#
_entry.id   AF-A0A953QM46-F1
#
_cell.length_a   1.000
_cell.length_b   1.000
_cell.length_c   1.000
_cell.angle_alpha   90.00
_cell.angle_beta   90.00
_cell.angle_gamma   90.00
#
_symmetry.space_group_name_H-M   'P 1'
#
loop_
_entity.id
_entity.type
_entity.pdbx_description
1 polymer ?
#
loop_
_entity_poly.entity_id
_entity_poly.type
_entity_poly.pdbx_seq_one_letter_code
_entity_poly.pdbx_strand_id
1 'polypeptide(L)'
;MIAAWTALLGAMLTVAACYAIGIRVLAWSRVKVDRMERVPLAFLAGAGMLHLAVFAVMTARIGYKPVWWVLLTGAVVWGFWKTARAETPRTQRSADWIRRILFAAIAAPFAVLYFVNAWAPETSPDGAGYHLGIVAEYLRARGFERIATNFYADLSQGVELLYVPAFAIGKHSAAALVHFAFLIALALAIYAYGRRLGKPWVGAAAAVFVFVSPVVGRDGTTAYIDVATAAIVFAAFYWLEIWDEQRTTRALVMAGAMAGYAFDAKYTMFVMAIYAVAFVAWRSRRWRTVLILAAAMAIMVAPWIAKNWILVHDPVAPFATEIFPSRYFHTLEIEDWAAWLRRYDMPDLRKLPLEVTIDGTWTQGIIGPIFLLAPIGLLALGNRAGRRLLAAGALLLATYFGNIGTRFLIP
;
A
#
# COMPACT_ATOMS: atom_id res chain seq x y z
N MET A 1 -25.26 -15.86 7.75
CA MET A 1 -24.86 -16.36 6.41
C MET A 1 -24.86 -15.29 5.33
N ILE A 2 -25.94 -14.53 5.11
CA ILE A 2 -26.01 -13.49 4.04
C ILE A 2 -24.90 -12.44 4.18
N ALA A 3 -24.65 -11.92 5.39
CA ALA A 3 -23.60 -10.93 5.65
C ALA A 3 -22.18 -11.42 5.26
N ALA A 4 -21.89 -12.70 5.50
CA ALA A 4 -20.59 -13.30 5.18
C ALA A 4 -20.37 -13.39 3.66
N TRP A 5 -21.40 -13.77 2.90
CA TRP A 5 -21.34 -13.80 1.44
C TRP A 5 -21.23 -12.41 0.83
N THR A 6 -21.93 -11.42 1.37
CA THR A 6 -21.80 -10.03 0.90
C THR A 6 -20.41 -9.46 1.15
N ALA A 7 -19.74 -9.86 2.24
CA ALA A 7 -18.35 -9.46 2.51
C ALA A 7 -17.40 -9.96 1.42
N LEU A 8 -17.47 -11.26 1.09
CA LEU A 8 -16.68 -11.84 0.00
C LEU A 8 -16.98 -11.16 -1.33
N LEU A 9 -18.25 -10.94 -1.65
CA LEU A 9 -18.67 -10.32 -2.90
C LEU A 9 -18.13 -8.88 -3.04
N GLY A 10 -18.26 -8.06 -2.00
CA GLY A 10 -17.75 -6.68 -1.99
C GLY A 10 -16.24 -6.62 -2.15
N ALA A 11 -15.51 -7.48 -1.44
CA ALA A 11 -14.06 -7.58 -1.55
C ALA A 11 -13.61 -8.09 -2.91
N MET A 12 -14.15 -9.23 -3.37
CA MET A 12 -13.81 -9.83 -4.66
C MET A 12 -14.06 -8.87 -5.81
N LEU A 13 -15.20 -8.16 -5.80
CA LEU A 13 -15.53 -7.23 -6.87
C LEU A 13 -14.58 -6.02 -6.88
N THR A 14 -14.21 -5.51 -5.70
CA THR A 14 -13.24 -4.41 -5.57
C THR A 14 -11.85 -4.85 -6.04
N VAL A 15 -11.36 -6.00 -5.58
CA VAL A 15 -10.06 -6.58 -5.98
C VAL A 15 -10.03 -6.89 -7.47
N ALA A 16 -11.11 -7.45 -8.02
CA ALA A 16 -11.24 -7.73 -9.45
C ALA A 16 -11.23 -6.44 -10.27
N ALA A 17 -11.90 -5.37 -9.81
CA ALA A 17 -11.87 -4.07 -10.47
C ALA A 17 -10.45 -3.47 -10.48
N CYS A 18 -9.74 -3.49 -9.34
CA CYS A 18 -8.32 -3.11 -9.26
C CYS A 18 -7.50 -3.89 -10.29
N TYR A 19 -7.58 -5.21 -10.28
CA TYR A 19 -6.81 -6.04 -11.21
C TYR A 19 -7.18 -5.80 -12.68
N ALA A 20 -8.47 -5.66 -13.00
CA ALA A 20 -8.98 -5.42 -14.34
C ALA A 20 -8.49 -4.09 -14.93
N ILE A 21 -8.56 -3.00 -14.15
CA ILE A 21 -7.98 -1.72 -14.53
C ILE A 21 -6.46 -1.85 -14.70
N GLY A 22 -5.83 -2.53 -13.76
CA GLY A 22 -4.40 -2.84 -13.76
C GLY A 22 -3.88 -3.51 -15.02
N ILE A 23 -4.59 -4.51 -15.54
CA ILE A 23 -4.23 -5.19 -16.79
C ILE A 23 -4.19 -4.20 -17.94
N ARG A 24 -5.12 -3.24 -17.99
CA ARG A 24 -5.16 -2.20 -19.04
C ARG A 24 -4.04 -1.20 -18.89
N VAL A 25 -3.71 -0.81 -17.66
CA VAL A 25 -2.56 0.03 -17.37
C VAL A 25 -1.25 -0.67 -17.77
N LEU A 26 -1.09 -1.96 -17.44
CA LEU A 26 0.08 -2.73 -17.87
C LEU A 26 0.16 -2.83 -19.40
N ALA A 27 -0.93 -3.13 -20.08
CA ALA A 27 -0.98 -3.18 -21.54
C ALA A 27 -0.64 -1.82 -22.16
N TRP A 28 -1.16 -0.73 -21.60
CA TRP A 28 -0.83 0.63 -22.00
C TRP A 28 0.65 0.94 -21.78
N SER A 29 1.25 0.50 -20.67
CA SER A 29 2.66 0.79 -20.37
C SER A 29 3.63 0.22 -21.41
N ARG A 30 3.22 -0.84 -22.14
CA ARG A 30 4.04 -1.58 -23.12
C ARG A 30 5.36 -2.11 -22.56
N VAL A 31 5.45 -2.20 -21.24
CA VAL A 31 6.62 -2.72 -20.55
C VAL A 31 6.62 -4.24 -20.65
N LYS A 32 7.80 -4.80 -20.91
CA LYS A 32 8.01 -6.25 -20.85
C LYS A 32 8.06 -6.68 -19.39
N VAL A 33 7.06 -7.42 -18.97
CA VAL A 33 6.96 -8.01 -17.63
C VAL A 33 6.80 -9.52 -17.73
N ASP A 34 7.42 -10.26 -16.81
CA ASP A 34 7.23 -11.69 -16.62
C ASP A 34 5.81 -12.00 -16.12
N ARG A 35 5.39 -13.25 -16.29
CA ARG A 35 4.08 -13.72 -15.83
C ARG A 35 3.88 -13.50 -14.33
N MET A 36 4.92 -13.67 -13.51
CA MET A 36 4.81 -13.49 -12.06
C MET A 36 4.75 -12.02 -11.65
N GLU A 37 5.31 -11.11 -12.44
CA GLU A 37 5.22 -9.67 -12.21
C GLU A 37 3.81 -9.14 -12.53
N ARG A 38 3.13 -9.74 -13.51
CA ARG A 38 1.86 -9.24 -14.05
C ARG A 38 0.76 -9.13 -13.00
N VAL A 39 0.60 -10.13 -12.13
CA VAL A 39 -0.48 -10.15 -11.14
C VAL A 39 -0.34 -9.03 -10.11
N PRO A 40 0.75 -8.95 -9.33
CA PRO A 40 0.90 -7.91 -8.32
C PRO A 40 1.00 -6.51 -8.93
N LEU A 41 1.74 -6.33 -10.03
CA LEU A 41 1.88 -5.00 -10.64
C LEU A 41 0.59 -4.49 -11.26
N ALA A 42 -0.24 -5.36 -11.84
CA ALA A 42 -1.57 -4.97 -12.32
C ALA A 42 -2.44 -4.56 -11.14
N PHE A 43 -2.57 -5.42 -10.13
CA PHE A 43 -3.40 -5.13 -8.96
C PHE A 43 -3.03 -3.78 -8.32
N LEU A 44 -1.75 -3.53 -8.07
CA LEU A 44 -1.27 -2.31 -7.41
C LEU A 44 -1.44 -1.07 -8.30
N ALA A 45 -1.14 -1.16 -9.59
CA ALA A 45 -1.36 -0.06 -10.53
C ALA A 45 -2.85 0.29 -10.66
N GLY A 46 -3.71 -0.73 -10.73
CA GLY A 46 -5.15 -0.53 -10.86
C GLY A 46 -5.82 -0.11 -9.55
N ALA A 47 -5.29 -0.50 -8.40
CA ALA A 47 -5.66 0.07 -7.11
C ALA A 47 -5.39 1.58 -7.08
N GLY A 48 -4.22 2.00 -7.56
CA GLY A 48 -3.88 3.40 -7.76
C GLY A 48 -4.83 4.14 -8.72
N MET A 49 -5.41 3.48 -9.73
CA MET A 49 -6.40 4.15 -10.60
C MET A 49 -7.81 4.13 -10.00
N LEU A 50 -8.20 3.03 -9.34
CA LEU A 50 -9.52 2.89 -8.75
C LEU A 50 -9.70 3.87 -7.58
N HIS A 51 -8.67 4.12 -6.78
CA HIS A 51 -8.78 5.08 -5.67
C HIS A 51 -9.10 6.49 -6.20
N LEU A 52 -8.49 6.93 -7.31
CA LEU A 52 -8.83 8.22 -7.95
C LEU A 52 -10.26 8.24 -8.50
N ALA A 53 -10.73 7.13 -9.06
CA ALA A 53 -12.12 7.04 -9.52
C ALA A 53 -13.11 7.13 -8.34
N VAL A 54 -12.81 6.47 -7.22
CA VAL A 54 -13.60 6.59 -5.99
C VAL A 54 -13.52 8.02 -5.43
N PHE A 55 -12.33 8.62 -5.43
CA PHE A 55 -12.13 10.02 -5.04
C PHE A 55 -13.04 10.96 -5.86
N ALA A 56 -13.10 10.78 -7.18
CA ALA A 56 -13.95 11.57 -8.06
C ALA A 56 -15.45 11.39 -7.74
N VAL A 57 -15.91 10.16 -7.50
CA VAL A 57 -17.29 9.88 -7.07
C VAL A 57 -17.60 10.56 -5.74
N MET A 58 -16.66 10.52 -4.79
CA MET A 58 -16.82 11.16 -3.48
C MET A 58 -16.84 12.69 -3.57
N THR A 59 -16.00 13.26 -4.42
CA THR A 59 -15.98 14.70 -4.69
C THR A 59 -17.29 15.16 -5.33
N ALA A 60 -17.83 14.37 -6.26
CA ALA A 60 -19.12 14.64 -6.91
C ALA A 60 -20.34 14.41 -6.01
N ARG A 61 -20.15 13.87 -4.79
CA ARG A 61 -21.22 13.54 -3.83
C ARG A 61 -22.31 12.60 -4.38
N ILE A 62 -21.90 11.65 -5.22
CA ILE A 62 -22.79 10.64 -5.82
C ILE A 62 -22.47 9.22 -5.34
N GLY A 63 -21.95 9.05 -4.13
CA GLY A 63 -21.53 7.78 -3.54
C GLY A 63 -22.67 6.81 -3.15
N TYR A 64 -23.71 6.70 -3.98
CA TYR A 64 -24.83 5.77 -3.77
C TYR A 64 -24.43 4.32 -4.04
N LYS A 65 -25.11 3.38 -3.39
CA LYS A 65 -24.86 1.94 -3.57
C LYS A 65 -24.86 1.47 -5.04
N PRO A 66 -25.79 1.90 -5.93
CA PRO A 66 -25.76 1.53 -7.34
C PRO A 66 -24.52 2.04 -8.09
N VAL A 67 -23.99 3.21 -7.71
CA VAL A 67 -22.79 3.79 -8.35
C VAL A 67 -21.58 2.89 -8.12
N TRP A 68 -21.43 2.33 -6.92
CA TRP A 68 -20.35 1.37 -6.64
C TRP A 68 -20.49 0.09 -7.45
N TRP A 69 -21.70 -0.45 -7.60
CA TRP A 69 -21.93 -1.60 -8.47
C TRP A 69 -21.55 -1.31 -9.93
N VAL A 70 -22.02 -0.19 -10.48
CA VAL A 70 -21.74 0.20 -11.87
C VAL A 70 -20.25 0.46 -12.08
N LEU A 71 -19.59 1.19 -11.17
CA LEU A 71 -18.16 1.47 -11.25
C LEU A 71 -17.34 0.18 -11.25
N LEU A 72 -17.57 -0.71 -10.28
CA LEU A 72 -16.76 -1.91 -10.15
C LEU A 72 -17.04 -2.94 -11.25
N THR A 73 -18.31 -3.22 -11.55
CA THR A 73 -18.67 -4.16 -12.63
C THR A 73 -18.26 -3.61 -13.99
N GLY A 74 -18.43 -2.30 -14.23
CA GLY A 74 -17.96 -1.62 -15.43
C GLY A 74 -16.45 -1.72 -15.59
N ALA A 75 -15.68 -1.54 -14.52
CA ALA A 75 -14.22 -1.71 -14.53
C ALA A 75 -13.80 -3.15 -14.86
N VAL A 76 -14.47 -4.15 -14.26
CA VAL A 76 -14.24 -5.57 -14.55
C VAL A 76 -14.56 -5.90 -16.01
N VAL A 77 -15.77 -5.58 -16.46
CA VAL A 77 -16.21 -5.80 -17.85
C VAL A 77 -15.25 -5.09 -18.81
N TRP A 78 -14.96 -3.80 -18.57
CA TRP A 78 -14.04 -3.03 -19.39
C TRP A 78 -12.69 -3.70 -19.46
N GLY A 79 -12.08 -4.10 -18.33
CA GLY A 79 -10.75 -4.70 -18.28
C GLY A 79 -10.64 -6.05 -19.01
N PHE A 80 -11.71 -6.85 -19.04
CA PHE A 80 -11.73 -8.17 -19.67
C PHE A 80 -12.31 -8.21 -21.10
N TRP A 81 -13.01 -7.15 -21.56
CA TRP A 81 -13.77 -7.14 -22.83
C TRP A 81 -13.00 -7.57 -24.08
N LYS A 82 -11.71 -7.24 -24.21
CA LYS A 82 -10.89 -7.58 -25.38
C LYS A 82 -9.50 -8.08 -25.02
N THR A 83 -9.36 -8.73 -23.88
CA THR A 83 -8.05 -9.25 -23.45
C THR A 83 -7.74 -10.47 -24.30
N ALA A 84 -7.18 -10.24 -25.50
CA ALA A 84 -6.51 -11.26 -26.27
C ALA A 84 -5.55 -11.99 -25.34
N ARG A 85 -5.49 -13.32 -25.45
CA ARG A 85 -4.50 -14.14 -24.75
C ARG A 85 -3.12 -13.59 -25.12
N ALA A 86 -2.58 -12.67 -24.32
CA ALA A 86 -1.21 -12.23 -24.47
C ALA A 86 -0.37 -13.50 -24.39
N GLU A 87 0.39 -13.77 -25.45
CA GLU A 87 1.30 -14.91 -25.50
C GLU A 87 2.14 -14.87 -24.23
N THR A 88 1.87 -15.82 -23.33
CA THR A 88 2.68 -15.99 -22.15
C THR A 88 4.05 -16.43 -22.64
N PRO A 89 5.13 -15.67 -22.39
CA PRO A 89 6.47 -16.17 -22.63
C PRO A 89 6.58 -17.51 -21.90
N ARG A 90 7.05 -18.55 -22.59
CA ARG A 90 7.28 -19.86 -21.98
C ARG A 90 8.32 -19.65 -20.89
N THR A 91 7.90 -19.67 -19.64
CA THR A 91 8.84 -19.75 -18.52
C THR A 91 9.63 -21.03 -18.68
N GLN A 92 10.95 -20.93 -18.67
CA GLN A 92 11.81 -22.07 -18.44
C GLN A 92 11.28 -22.78 -17.18
N ARG A 93 10.82 -24.03 -17.33
CA ARG A 93 10.45 -24.88 -16.19
C ARG A 93 11.70 -25.02 -15.34
N SER A 94 11.85 -24.18 -14.30
CA SER A 94 12.93 -24.37 -13.36
C SER A 94 12.68 -25.70 -12.65
N ALA A 95 13.71 -26.53 -12.54
CA ALA A 95 13.70 -27.85 -11.89
C ALA A 95 13.45 -27.77 -10.36
N ASP A 96 12.89 -26.67 -9.88
CA ASP A 96 12.88 -26.26 -8.47
C ASP A 96 11.48 -26.41 -7.84
N TRP A 97 10.76 -27.45 -8.26
CA TRP A 97 9.40 -27.74 -7.78
C TRP A 97 9.38 -28.06 -6.27
N ILE A 98 10.44 -28.68 -5.76
CA ILE A 98 10.62 -28.98 -4.33
C ILE A 98 10.58 -27.70 -3.51
N ARG A 99 11.38 -26.68 -3.88
CA ARG A 99 11.38 -25.40 -3.16
C ARG A 99 10.04 -24.70 -3.24
N ARG A 100 9.34 -24.76 -4.38
CA ARG A 100 7.98 -24.23 -4.50
C ARG A 100 7.00 -24.91 -3.55
N ILE A 101 7.09 -26.24 -3.42
CA ILE A 101 6.28 -26.99 -2.47
C ILE A 101 6.65 -26.61 -1.04
N LEU A 102 7.94 -26.50 -0.69
CA LEU A 102 8.37 -26.10 0.65
C LEU A 102 7.84 -24.71 1.02
N PHE A 103 8.00 -23.73 0.14
CA PHE A 103 7.47 -22.38 0.39
C PHE A 103 5.94 -22.36 0.44
N ALA A 104 5.26 -23.14 -0.40
CA ALA A 104 3.80 -23.27 -0.36
C ALA A 104 3.33 -23.98 0.92
N ALA A 105 4.06 -24.99 1.42
CA ALA A 105 3.75 -25.70 2.64
C ALA A 105 3.83 -24.79 3.88
N ILE A 106 4.76 -23.82 3.86
CA ILE A 106 4.84 -22.79 4.90
C ILE A 106 3.76 -21.73 4.70
N ALA A 107 3.60 -21.18 3.49
CA ALA A 107 2.70 -20.06 3.26
C ALA A 107 1.21 -20.43 3.28
N ALA A 108 0.82 -21.64 2.86
CA ALA A 108 -0.58 -22.02 2.72
C ALA A 108 -1.36 -22.06 4.06
N PRO A 109 -0.84 -22.64 5.15
CA PRO A 109 -1.50 -22.58 6.46
C PRO A 109 -1.74 -21.13 6.91
N PHE A 110 -0.75 -20.25 6.73
CA PHE A 110 -0.89 -18.83 7.05
C PHE A 110 -1.88 -18.13 6.12
N ALA A 111 -1.90 -18.45 4.83
CA ALA A 111 -2.88 -17.87 3.90
C ALA A 111 -4.32 -18.23 4.28
N VAL A 112 -4.56 -19.47 4.72
CA VAL A 112 -5.87 -19.90 5.23
C VAL A 112 -6.20 -19.16 6.53
N LEU A 113 -5.27 -19.14 7.49
CA LEU A 113 -5.43 -18.43 8.75
C LEU A 113 -5.78 -16.95 8.50
N TYR A 114 -5.00 -16.28 7.66
CA TYR A 114 -5.17 -14.87 7.35
C TYR A 114 -6.47 -14.58 6.63
N PHE A 115 -6.84 -15.41 5.65
CA PHE A 115 -8.13 -15.28 4.99
C PHE A 115 -9.31 -15.41 5.97
N VAL A 116 -9.27 -16.39 6.88
CA VAL A 116 -10.30 -16.56 7.90
C VAL A 116 -10.37 -15.37 8.85
N ASN A 117 -9.22 -14.82 9.28
CA ASN A 117 -9.17 -13.64 10.14
C ASN A 117 -9.70 -12.38 9.41
N ALA A 118 -9.28 -12.15 8.16
CA ALA A 118 -9.77 -11.03 7.36
C ALA A 118 -11.27 -11.11 7.05
N TRP A 119 -11.81 -12.33 6.96
CA TRP A 119 -13.24 -12.54 6.74
C TRP A 119 -14.07 -12.43 8.02
N ALA A 120 -13.44 -12.53 9.21
CA ALA A 120 -14.12 -12.30 10.48
C ALA A 120 -14.59 -10.83 10.60
N PRO A 121 -15.55 -10.54 11.50
CA PRO A 121 -15.92 -9.16 11.79
C PRO A 121 -14.71 -8.34 12.25
N GLU A 122 -14.52 -7.17 11.63
CA GLU A 122 -13.46 -6.25 12.00
C GLU A 122 -13.73 -5.63 13.37
N THR A 123 -12.81 -5.79 14.32
CA THR A 123 -12.94 -5.34 15.72
C THR A 123 -11.70 -4.63 16.24
N SER A 124 -10.68 -4.43 15.40
CA SER A 124 -9.46 -3.74 15.82
C SER A 124 -9.72 -2.28 16.19
N PRO A 125 -8.94 -1.70 17.12
CA PRO A 125 -9.13 -0.33 17.59
C PRO A 125 -9.12 0.70 16.44
N ASP A 126 -8.10 0.68 15.59
CA ASP A 126 -7.97 1.71 14.55
C ASP A 126 -8.86 1.41 13.34
N GLY A 127 -9.07 0.13 13.04
CA GLY A 127 -9.82 -0.36 11.89
C GLY A 127 -11.29 -0.06 12.08
N ALA A 128 -11.87 -0.51 13.19
CA ALA A 128 -13.25 -0.20 13.54
C ALA A 128 -13.43 1.26 14.00
N GLY A 129 -12.38 1.86 14.56
CA GLY A 129 -12.35 3.26 15.01
C GLY A 129 -12.37 4.23 13.84
N TYR A 130 -11.19 4.66 13.37
CA TYR A 130 -11.13 5.75 12.40
C TYR A 130 -11.12 5.26 10.94
N HIS A 131 -10.45 4.17 10.58
CA HIS A 131 -10.39 3.76 9.17
C HIS A 131 -11.79 3.47 8.59
N LEU A 132 -12.57 2.58 9.24
CA LEU A 132 -13.93 2.27 8.78
C LEU A 132 -14.97 3.26 9.28
N GLY A 133 -14.73 3.94 10.41
CA GLY A 133 -15.61 5.00 10.89
C GLY A 133 -15.72 6.15 9.89
N ILE A 134 -14.58 6.63 9.38
CA ILE A 134 -14.53 7.70 8.38
C ILE A 134 -15.14 7.23 7.04
N VAL A 135 -14.84 6.01 6.60
CA VAL A 135 -15.47 5.41 5.41
C VAL A 135 -17.00 5.36 5.54
N ALA A 136 -17.52 4.99 6.72
CA ALA A 136 -18.94 4.98 6.98
C ALA A 136 -19.56 6.38 6.97
N GLU A 137 -18.84 7.40 7.44
CA GLU A 137 -19.25 8.81 7.34
C GLU A 137 -19.33 9.29 5.89
N TYR A 138 -18.31 9.03 5.07
CA TYR A 138 -18.34 9.37 3.64
C TYR A 138 -19.50 8.69 2.91
N LEU A 139 -19.80 7.43 3.23
CA LEU A 139 -20.94 6.72 2.63
C LEU A 139 -22.29 7.30 3.08
N ARG A 140 -22.42 7.76 4.32
CA ARG A 140 -23.63 8.45 4.82
C ARG A 140 -23.82 9.81 4.14
N ALA A 141 -22.74 10.58 4.02
CA ALA A 141 -22.70 11.87 3.32
C ALA A 141 -22.77 11.74 1.79
N ARG A 142 -22.58 10.51 1.27
CA ARG A 142 -22.50 10.17 -0.16
C ARG A 142 -21.31 10.84 -0.87
N GLY A 143 -20.33 11.32 -0.11
CA GLY A 143 -19.23 12.12 -0.61
C GLY A 143 -18.29 12.59 0.48
N PHE A 144 -17.32 13.41 0.11
CA PHE A 144 -16.46 14.07 1.09
C PHE A 144 -17.24 15.14 1.85
N GLU A 145 -17.10 15.10 3.17
CA GLU A 145 -17.62 16.07 4.13
C GLU A 145 -16.56 16.29 5.22
N ARG A 146 -16.61 17.45 5.86
CA ARG A 146 -15.70 17.77 6.96
C ARG A 146 -16.08 16.95 8.19
N ILE A 147 -15.12 16.21 8.74
CA ILE A 147 -15.28 15.43 9.97
C ILE A 147 -14.51 16.14 11.09
N ALA A 148 -15.21 16.98 11.83
CA ALA A 148 -14.61 17.85 12.85
C ALA A 148 -14.21 17.14 14.15
N THR A 149 -14.67 15.91 14.35
CA THR A 149 -14.47 15.14 15.59
C THR A 149 -13.23 14.25 15.56
N ASN A 150 -12.56 14.13 14.40
CA ASN A 150 -11.46 13.21 14.22
C ASN A 150 -10.44 13.73 13.19
N PHE A 151 -9.28 14.20 13.67
CA PHE A 151 -8.23 14.75 12.78
C PHE A 151 -7.63 13.71 11.84
N TYR A 152 -7.80 12.40 12.09
CA TYR A 152 -7.38 11.35 11.15
C TYR A 152 -8.15 11.42 9.82
N ALA A 153 -9.32 12.07 9.77
CA ALA A 153 -10.06 12.35 8.54
C ALA A 153 -9.38 13.40 7.64
N ASP A 154 -8.44 14.14 8.21
CA ASP A 154 -7.69 15.18 7.52
C ASP A 154 -6.37 14.65 6.96
N LEU A 155 -5.93 13.45 7.36
CA LEU A 155 -4.84 12.74 6.69
C LEU A 155 -5.26 12.27 5.29
N SER A 156 -4.29 11.89 4.46
CA SER A 156 -4.60 11.17 3.21
C SER A 156 -5.13 9.78 3.49
N GLN A 157 -6.09 9.33 2.67
CA GLN A 157 -6.80 8.06 2.89
C GLN A 157 -6.88 7.23 1.60
N GLY A 158 -5.77 7.19 0.85
CA GLY A 158 -5.71 6.57 -0.49
C GLY A 158 -6.10 5.10 -0.49
N VAL A 159 -5.71 4.35 0.54
CA VAL A 159 -6.08 2.92 0.69
C VAL A 159 -7.53 2.80 1.13
N GLU A 160 -7.99 3.63 2.07
CA GLU A 160 -9.36 3.62 2.59
C GLU A 160 -10.40 3.95 1.53
N LEU A 161 -10.04 4.73 0.50
CA LEU A 161 -10.93 4.92 -0.66
C LEU A 161 -11.21 3.61 -1.41
N LEU A 162 -10.35 2.59 -1.31
CA LEU A 162 -10.68 1.26 -1.83
C LEU A 162 -11.60 0.49 -0.88
N TYR A 163 -11.61 0.83 0.42
CA TYR A 163 -12.54 0.26 1.39
C TYR A 163 -13.95 0.81 1.22
N VAL A 164 -14.12 2.02 0.70
CA VAL A 164 -15.44 2.62 0.43
C VAL A 164 -16.38 1.69 -0.36
N PRO A 165 -16.08 1.28 -1.61
CA PRO A 165 -17.00 0.45 -2.36
C PRO A 165 -17.12 -0.97 -1.77
N ALA A 166 -16.03 -1.51 -1.19
CA ALA A 166 -16.05 -2.80 -0.51
C ALA A 166 -17.00 -2.79 0.70
N PHE A 167 -16.89 -1.78 1.56
CA PHE A 167 -17.71 -1.58 2.75
C PHE A 167 -19.17 -1.26 2.40
N ALA A 168 -19.42 -0.50 1.32
CA ALA A 168 -20.78 -0.23 0.87
C ALA A 168 -21.56 -1.51 0.48
N ILE A 169 -20.86 -2.52 -0.05
CA ILE A 169 -21.44 -3.79 -0.48
C ILE A 169 -21.42 -4.83 0.65
N GLY A 170 -20.27 -5.01 1.28
CA GLY A 170 -19.96 -6.13 2.16
C GLY A 170 -19.56 -5.76 3.59
N LYS A 171 -19.66 -4.48 3.97
CA LYS A 171 -19.36 -3.94 5.31
C LYS A 171 -17.92 -4.20 5.74
N HIS A 172 -17.68 -4.23 7.05
CA HIS A 172 -16.38 -4.25 7.72
C HIS A 172 -15.41 -5.29 7.14
N SER A 173 -15.83 -6.56 7.11
CA SER A 173 -14.97 -7.67 6.64
C SER A 173 -14.60 -7.55 5.17
N ALA A 174 -15.39 -6.87 4.33
CA ALA A 174 -15.02 -6.65 2.93
C ALA A 174 -13.80 -5.75 2.81
N ALA A 175 -13.66 -4.74 3.66
CA ALA A 175 -12.50 -3.86 3.68
C ALA A 175 -11.23 -4.60 4.14
N ALA A 176 -11.31 -5.37 5.23
CA ALA A 176 -10.21 -6.21 5.70
C ALA A 176 -9.76 -7.24 4.63
N LEU A 177 -10.71 -7.83 3.88
CA LEU A 177 -10.39 -8.71 2.75
C LEU A 177 -9.73 -7.97 1.56
N VAL A 178 -10.05 -6.70 1.32
CA VAL A 178 -9.32 -5.86 0.35
C VAL A 178 -7.89 -5.63 0.83
N HIS A 179 -7.68 -5.34 2.12
CA HIS A 179 -6.33 -5.20 2.68
C HIS A 179 -5.53 -6.50 2.57
N PHE A 180 -6.17 -7.64 2.85
CA PHE A 180 -5.59 -8.97 2.67
C PHE A 180 -5.14 -9.22 1.22
N ALA A 181 -5.84 -8.71 0.22
CA ALA A 181 -5.38 -8.79 -1.17
C ALA A 181 -4.06 -8.03 -1.40
N PHE A 182 -3.81 -6.91 -0.69
CA PHE A 182 -2.52 -6.23 -0.70
C PHE A 182 -1.41 -7.06 -0.05
N LEU A 183 -1.69 -7.79 1.04
CA LEU A 183 -0.73 -8.72 1.64
C LEU A 183 -0.26 -9.77 0.63
N ILE A 184 -1.21 -10.38 -0.08
CA ILE A 184 -0.90 -11.34 -1.15
C ILE A 184 -0.13 -10.67 -2.28
N ALA A 185 -0.53 -9.46 -2.70
CA ALA A 185 0.17 -8.71 -3.75
C ALA A 185 1.61 -8.34 -3.37
N LEU A 186 1.86 -7.94 -2.12
CA LEU A 186 3.20 -7.63 -1.61
C LEU A 186 4.10 -8.88 -1.67
N ALA A 187 3.64 -10.01 -1.14
CA ALA A 187 4.40 -11.26 -1.17
C ALA A 187 4.70 -11.70 -2.61
N LEU A 188 3.72 -11.61 -3.51
CA LEU A 188 3.91 -11.91 -4.94
C LEU A 188 4.88 -10.93 -5.61
N ALA A 189 4.82 -9.64 -5.28
CA ALA A 189 5.72 -8.62 -5.83
C ALA A 189 7.17 -8.87 -5.40
N ILE A 190 7.41 -9.17 -4.12
CA ILE A 190 8.75 -9.49 -3.58
C ILE A 190 9.30 -10.74 -4.29
N TYR A 191 8.48 -11.79 -4.41
CA TYR A 191 8.89 -12.99 -5.12
C TYR A 191 9.22 -12.70 -6.60
N ALA A 192 8.36 -11.96 -7.29
CA ALA A 192 8.56 -11.58 -8.67
C ALA A 192 9.85 -10.75 -8.85
N TYR A 193 10.14 -9.83 -7.93
CA TYR A 193 11.37 -9.04 -7.96
C TYR A 193 12.62 -9.90 -7.77
N GLY A 194 12.62 -10.83 -6.82
CA GLY A 194 13.72 -11.79 -6.68
C GLY A 194 13.94 -12.64 -7.94
N ARG A 195 12.86 -13.02 -8.63
CA ARG A 195 12.96 -13.69 -9.95
C ARG A 195 13.58 -12.79 -11.02
N ARG A 196 13.19 -11.51 -11.08
CA ARG A 196 13.77 -10.54 -12.02
C ARG A 196 15.27 -10.38 -11.80
N LEU A 197 15.71 -10.40 -10.54
CA LEU A 197 17.14 -10.36 -10.18
C LEU A 197 17.90 -11.66 -10.48
N GLY A 198 17.26 -12.68 -11.05
CA GLY A 198 17.85 -14.01 -11.27
C GLY A 198 18.05 -14.80 -9.97
N LYS A 199 17.43 -14.38 -8.86
CA LYS A 199 17.54 -14.98 -7.52
C LYS A 199 16.16 -15.43 -7.00
N PRO A 200 15.49 -16.39 -7.68
CA PRO A 200 14.12 -16.79 -7.36
C PRO A 200 13.96 -17.30 -5.91
N TRP A 201 14.95 -18.02 -5.39
CA TRP A 201 14.90 -18.56 -4.03
C TRP A 201 15.02 -17.46 -2.97
N VAL A 202 15.84 -16.43 -3.22
CA VAL A 202 15.99 -15.26 -2.33
C VAL A 202 14.68 -14.48 -2.28
N GLY A 203 14.06 -14.26 -3.45
CA GLY A 203 12.74 -13.64 -3.54
C GLY A 203 11.67 -14.45 -2.80
N ALA A 204 11.69 -15.78 -2.91
CA ALA A 204 10.73 -16.64 -2.23
C ALA A 204 10.92 -16.63 -0.71
N ALA A 205 12.17 -16.71 -0.24
CA ALA A 205 12.50 -16.62 1.19
C ALA A 205 12.08 -15.26 1.77
N ALA A 206 12.41 -14.15 1.09
CA ALA A 206 12.00 -12.81 1.50
C ALA A 206 10.47 -12.66 1.52
N ALA A 207 9.77 -13.16 0.49
CA ALA A 207 8.31 -13.14 0.44
C ALA A 207 7.70 -13.94 1.59
N VAL A 208 8.24 -15.13 1.91
CA VAL A 208 7.76 -15.93 3.05
C VAL A 208 8.04 -15.22 4.37
N PHE A 209 9.25 -14.71 4.61
CA PHE A 209 9.59 -14.02 5.86
C PHE A 209 8.70 -12.81 6.13
N VAL A 210 8.41 -12.02 5.09
CA VAL A 210 7.45 -10.91 5.21
C VAL A 210 6.05 -11.45 5.45
N PHE A 211 5.60 -12.42 4.64
CA PHE A 211 4.23 -12.95 4.72
C PHE A 211 3.92 -13.59 6.07
N VAL A 212 4.87 -14.32 6.68
CA VAL A 212 4.66 -14.99 7.98
C VAL A 212 5.07 -14.15 9.19
N SER A 213 5.55 -12.91 8.98
CA SER A 213 5.86 -12.01 10.09
C SER A 213 4.60 -11.74 10.92
N PRO A 214 4.62 -11.86 12.26
CA PRO A 214 3.41 -11.77 13.07
C PRO A 214 2.66 -10.44 12.90
N VAL A 215 3.38 -9.31 12.93
CA VAL A 215 2.77 -7.99 12.73
C VAL A 215 2.21 -7.82 11.32
N VAL A 216 2.91 -8.31 10.29
CA VAL A 216 2.48 -8.23 8.89
C VAL A 216 1.21 -9.05 8.66
N GLY A 217 1.18 -10.27 9.21
CA GLY A 217 0.00 -11.13 9.17
C GLY A 217 -1.19 -10.51 9.86
N ARG A 218 -1.02 -9.97 11.08
CA ARG A 218 -2.09 -9.30 11.84
C ARG A 218 -2.61 -8.05 11.13
N ASP A 219 -1.69 -7.19 10.67
CA ASP A 219 -2.02 -5.95 9.97
C ASP A 219 -2.75 -6.22 8.65
N GLY A 220 -2.19 -7.13 7.84
CA GLY A 220 -2.75 -7.50 6.53
C GLY A 220 -4.07 -8.25 6.60
N THR A 221 -4.56 -8.64 7.78
CA THR A 221 -5.88 -9.23 7.99
C THR A 221 -6.87 -8.30 8.67
N THR A 222 -6.45 -7.08 8.95
CA THR A 222 -7.22 -6.05 9.62
C THR A 222 -7.50 -4.93 8.63
N ALA A 223 -8.59 -4.17 8.77
CA ALA A 223 -8.87 -2.98 7.97
C ALA A 223 -7.96 -1.77 8.31
N TYR A 224 -6.66 -2.02 8.45
CA TYR A 224 -5.59 -1.02 8.54
C TYR A 224 -5.10 -0.66 7.13
N ILE A 225 -3.91 -0.07 7.00
CA ILE A 225 -3.35 0.34 5.71
C ILE A 225 -1.85 0.06 5.54
N ASP A 226 -1.16 -0.42 6.57
CA ASP A 226 0.31 -0.44 6.58
C ASP A 226 0.88 -1.46 5.58
N VAL A 227 0.30 -2.67 5.50
CA VAL A 227 0.66 -3.66 4.46
C VAL A 227 0.33 -3.18 3.05
N ALA A 228 -0.81 -2.53 2.85
CA ALA A 228 -1.13 -1.89 1.56
C ALA A 228 -0.10 -0.82 1.19
N THR A 229 0.29 0.01 2.15
CA THR A 229 1.31 1.05 1.98
C THR A 229 2.65 0.44 1.58
N ALA A 230 3.08 -0.63 2.25
CA ALA A 230 4.30 -1.36 1.89
C ALA A 230 4.25 -1.94 0.47
N ALA A 231 3.11 -2.51 0.07
CA ALA A 231 2.92 -3.00 -1.30
C ALA A 231 3.02 -1.87 -2.34
N ILE A 232 2.44 -0.72 -2.05
CA ILE A 232 2.44 0.46 -2.93
C ILE A 232 3.85 1.05 -3.06
N VAL A 233 4.56 1.23 -1.94
CA VAL A 233 5.96 1.69 -1.91
C VAL A 233 6.87 0.72 -2.65
N PHE A 234 6.71 -0.58 -2.41
CA PHE A 234 7.47 -1.60 -3.14
C PHE A 234 7.17 -1.58 -4.63
N ALA A 235 5.91 -1.37 -5.05
CA ALA A 235 5.57 -1.18 -6.46
C ALA A 235 6.20 0.08 -7.06
N ALA A 236 6.24 1.20 -6.32
CA ALA A 236 6.91 2.42 -6.77
C ALA A 236 8.41 2.16 -7.02
N PHE A 237 9.08 1.51 -6.07
CA PHE A 237 10.46 1.06 -6.24
C PHE A 237 10.62 0.12 -7.44
N TYR A 238 9.73 -0.86 -7.59
CA TYR A 238 9.78 -1.82 -8.70
C TYR A 238 9.62 -1.13 -10.05
N TRP A 239 8.67 -0.19 -10.19
CA TRP A 239 8.51 0.58 -11.42
C TRP A 239 9.72 1.45 -11.76
N LEU A 240 10.44 1.98 -10.76
CA LEU A 240 11.72 2.68 -10.99
C LEU A 240 12.80 1.75 -11.54
N GLU A 241 12.89 0.53 -11.04
CA GLU A 241 13.84 -0.47 -11.55
C GLU A 241 13.48 -0.90 -12.99
N ILE A 242 12.19 -1.15 -13.25
CA ILE A 242 11.68 -1.42 -14.60
C ILE A 242 11.99 -0.26 -15.55
N TRP A 243 11.78 0.98 -15.11
CA TRP A 243 12.12 2.17 -15.90
C TRP A 243 13.61 2.27 -16.16
N ASP A 244 14.47 1.99 -15.17
CA ASP A 244 15.92 2.07 -15.34
C ASP A 244 16.43 1.06 -16.39
N GLU A 245 15.81 -0.11 -16.46
CA GLU A 245 16.12 -1.16 -17.42
C GLU A 245 15.56 -0.89 -18.83
N GLN A 246 14.29 -0.50 -18.93
CA GLN A 246 13.59 -0.42 -20.24
C GLN A 246 13.51 1.00 -20.80
N ARG A 247 13.77 2.02 -19.97
CA ARG A 247 13.84 3.44 -20.32
C ARG A 247 12.63 3.97 -21.08
N THR A 248 11.45 3.41 -20.82
CA THR A 248 10.20 3.89 -21.44
C THR A 248 9.56 5.00 -20.62
N THR A 249 9.03 6.02 -21.28
CA THR A 249 8.31 7.12 -20.61
C THR A 249 7.09 6.63 -19.82
N ARG A 250 6.42 5.57 -20.29
CA ARG A 250 5.24 5.04 -19.61
C ARG A 250 5.59 4.30 -18.31
N ALA A 251 6.72 3.59 -18.26
CA ALA A 251 7.22 3.03 -17.00
C ALA A 251 7.54 4.14 -15.99
N LEU A 252 8.10 5.25 -16.47
CA LEU A 252 8.39 6.42 -15.63
C LEU A 252 7.11 7.07 -15.07
N VAL A 253 6.08 7.23 -15.91
CA VAL A 253 4.77 7.72 -15.47
C VAL A 253 4.20 6.78 -14.41
N MET A 254 4.30 5.47 -14.58
CA MET A 254 3.86 4.51 -13.56
C MET A 254 4.66 4.59 -12.27
N ALA A 255 5.99 4.77 -12.35
CA ALA A 255 6.81 4.98 -11.16
C ALA A 255 6.40 6.24 -10.39
N GLY A 256 6.12 7.34 -11.11
CA GLY A 256 5.64 8.59 -10.50
C GLY A 256 4.24 8.43 -9.92
N ALA A 257 3.31 7.85 -10.67
CA ALA A 257 1.97 7.54 -10.17
C ALA A 257 2.01 6.70 -8.88
N MET A 258 2.91 5.71 -8.80
CA MET A 258 2.99 4.86 -7.62
C MET A 258 3.69 5.53 -6.43
N ALA A 259 4.69 6.38 -6.68
CA ALA A 259 5.28 7.20 -5.63
C ALA A 259 4.29 8.25 -5.09
N GLY A 260 3.43 8.82 -5.95
CA GLY A 260 2.34 9.69 -5.53
C GLY A 260 1.27 8.94 -4.74
N TYR A 261 0.86 7.76 -5.20
CA TYR A 261 -0.09 6.93 -4.46
C TYR A 261 0.46 6.45 -3.10
N ALA A 262 1.78 6.31 -2.94
CA ALA A 262 2.38 6.04 -1.65
C ALA A 262 2.12 7.18 -0.65
N PHE A 263 2.26 8.44 -1.09
CA PHE A 263 1.89 9.60 -0.27
C PHE A 263 0.41 9.57 0.11
N ASP A 264 -0.47 9.26 -0.85
CA ASP A 264 -1.91 9.19 -0.61
C ASP A 264 -2.28 8.07 0.36
N ALA A 265 -1.57 6.93 0.30
CA ALA A 265 -1.72 5.85 1.26
C ALA A 265 -1.34 6.32 2.67
N LYS A 266 -0.22 7.05 2.80
CA LYS A 266 0.25 7.56 4.08
C LYS A 266 1.20 8.73 3.87
N TYR A 267 0.90 9.89 4.46
CA TYR A 267 1.72 11.10 4.29
C TYR A 267 3.21 10.88 4.54
N THR A 268 3.59 10.07 5.53
CA THR A 268 5.00 9.79 5.84
C THR A 268 5.75 9.16 4.66
N MET A 269 5.05 8.54 3.71
CA MET A 269 5.65 7.97 2.50
C MET A 269 5.98 9.01 1.43
N PHE A 270 5.85 10.32 1.70
CA PHE A 270 6.44 11.37 0.87
C PHE A 270 7.94 11.13 0.60
N VAL A 271 8.62 10.44 1.52
CA VAL A 271 10.02 10.02 1.35
C VAL A 271 10.23 9.16 0.10
N MET A 272 9.23 8.38 -0.32
CA MET A 272 9.31 7.60 -1.55
C MET A 272 9.29 8.50 -2.80
N ALA A 273 8.61 9.65 -2.75
CA ALA A 273 8.68 10.66 -3.81
C ALA A 273 10.09 11.28 -3.88
N ILE A 274 10.71 11.57 -2.73
CA ILE A 274 12.10 12.05 -2.66
C ILE A 274 13.05 11.02 -3.27
N TYR A 275 12.93 9.74 -2.89
CA TYR A 275 13.73 8.66 -3.47
C TYR A 275 13.56 8.58 -4.98
N ALA A 276 12.31 8.60 -5.48
CA ALA A 276 12.01 8.49 -6.90
C ALA A 276 12.63 9.64 -7.71
N VAL A 277 12.49 10.88 -7.23
CA VAL A 277 13.08 12.07 -7.85
C VAL A 277 14.60 11.97 -7.87
N ALA A 278 15.22 11.67 -6.72
CA ALA A 278 16.67 11.55 -6.60
C ALA A 278 17.22 10.45 -7.52
N PHE A 279 16.58 9.28 -7.54
CA PHE A 279 16.94 8.15 -8.39
C PHE A 279 16.86 8.52 -9.87
N VAL A 280 15.75 9.10 -10.32
CA VAL A 280 15.55 9.48 -11.72
C VAL A 280 16.49 10.62 -12.12
N ALA A 281 16.70 11.63 -11.27
CA ALA A 281 17.64 12.71 -11.52
C ALA A 281 19.07 12.18 -11.68
N TRP A 282 19.49 11.29 -10.79
CA TRP A 282 20.81 10.66 -10.86
C TRP A 282 21.00 9.77 -12.09
N ARG A 283 20.00 8.97 -12.44
CA ARG A 283 20.06 7.97 -13.53
C ARG A 283 19.77 8.53 -14.93
N SER A 284 19.06 9.64 -15.04
CA SER A 284 18.73 10.27 -16.33
C SER A 284 19.58 11.50 -16.62
N ARG A 285 19.99 12.25 -15.58
CA ARG A 285 20.64 13.57 -15.69
C ARG A 285 19.85 14.55 -16.57
N ARG A 286 18.52 14.37 -16.69
CA ARG A 286 17.65 15.15 -17.56
C ARG A 286 16.45 15.67 -16.77
N TRP A 287 16.34 16.99 -16.64
CA TRP A 287 15.23 17.64 -15.92
C TRP A 287 13.86 17.27 -16.51
N ARG A 288 13.74 17.16 -17.84
CA ARG A 288 12.47 16.75 -18.49
C ARG A 288 11.97 15.39 -18.01
N THR A 289 12.88 14.45 -17.75
CA THR A 289 12.53 13.13 -17.23
C THR A 289 12.05 13.23 -15.79
N VAL A 290 12.71 14.04 -14.96
CA VAL A 290 12.25 14.32 -13.60
C VAL A 290 10.87 14.99 -13.59
N LEU A 291 10.61 15.92 -14.51
CA LEU A 291 9.30 16.57 -14.62
C LEU A 291 8.17 15.61 -15.00
N ILE A 292 8.42 14.64 -15.89
CA ILE A 292 7.40 13.64 -16.24
C ILE A 292 7.03 12.79 -15.01
N LEU A 293 8.04 12.36 -14.25
CA LEU A 293 7.82 11.66 -12.97
C LEU A 293 7.03 12.55 -12.00
N ALA A 294 7.46 13.80 -11.82
CA ALA A 294 6.84 14.75 -10.89
C ALA A 294 5.40 15.08 -11.27
N ALA A 295 5.10 15.25 -12.56
CA ALA A 295 3.74 15.47 -13.04
C ALA A 295 2.84 14.26 -12.76
N ALA A 296 3.34 13.03 -12.96
CA ALA A 296 2.60 11.81 -12.63
C ALA A 296 2.35 11.67 -11.12
N MET A 297 3.33 12.02 -10.28
CA MET A 297 3.15 12.09 -8.81
C MET A 297 2.10 13.13 -8.44
N ALA A 298 2.18 14.33 -9.00
CA ALA A 298 1.28 15.44 -8.69
C ALA A 298 -0.19 15.12 -9.02
N ILE A 299 -0.47 14.35 -10.07
CA ILE A 299 -1.83 13.91 -10.40
C ILE A 299 -2.47 13.07 -9.28
N MET A 300 -1.65 12.31 -8.53
CA MET A 300 -2.12 11.48 -7.42
C MET A 300 -2.31 12.31 -6.15
N VAL A 301 -1.30 13.14 -5.83
CA VAL A 301 -1.23 13.92 -4.60
C VAL A 301 -2.19 15.12 -4.59
N ALA A 302 -2.33 15.82 -5.72
CA ALA A 302 -3.06 17.08 -5.79
C ALA A 302 -4.54 16.98 -5.37
N PRO A 303 -5.30 15.92 -5.72
CA PRO A 303 -6.65 15.72 -5.20
C PRO A 303 -6.75 15.81 -3.67
N TRP A 304 -5.87 15.14 -2.92
CA TRP A 304 -5.90 15.17 -1.46
C TRP A 304 -5.58 16.54 -0.88
N ILE A 305 -4.52 17.17 -1.39
CA ILE A 305 -4.13 18.52 -1.00
C ILE A 305 -5.28 19.52 -1.26
N ALA A 306 -5.93 19.41 -2.42
CA ALA A 306 -7.07 20.25 -2.77
C ALA A 306 -8.30 19.98 -1.88
N LYS A 307 -8.62 18.72 -1.59
CA LYS A 307 -9.72 18.36 -0.68
C LYS A 307 -9.50 18.96 0.71
N ASN A 308 -8.29 18.86 1.25
CA ASN A 308 -8.00 19.44 2.56
C ASN A 308 -8.01 20.98 2.54
N TRP A 309 -7.43 21.61 1.51
CA TRP A 309 -7.50 23.07 1.34
C TRP A 309 -8.95 23.58 1.33
N ILE A 310 -9.85 22.87 0.63
CA ILE A 310 -11.26 23.27 0.49
C ILE A 310 -12.05 22.99 1.77
N LEU A 311 -11.92 21.79 2.36
CA LEU A 311 -12.78 21.35 3.45
C LEU A 311 -12.31 21.79 4.84
N VAL A 312 -10.99 21.84 5.06
CA VAL A 312 -10.42 22.14 6.39
C VAL A 312 -9.52 23.37 6.43
N HIS A 313 -9.21 23.95 5.26
CA HIS A 313 -8.38 25.16 5.11
C HIS A 313 -6.92 25.00 5.53
N ASP A 314 -6.43 23.76 5.57
CA ASP A 314 -5.02 23.41 5.72
C ASP A 314 -4.68 22.36 4.64
N PRO A 315 -3.77 22.62 3.68
CA PRO A 315 -3.47 21.71 2.58
C PRO A 315 -2.80 20.40 3.02
N VAL A 316 -2.12 20.37 4.17
CA VAL A 316 -1.36 19.21 4.69
C VAL A 316 -1.78 18.88 6.12
N ALA A 317 -3.06 19.12 6.41
CA ALA A 317 -3.67 18.93 7.71
C ALA A 317 -3.37 17.54 8.32
N PRO A 318 -3.14 17.45 9.65
CA PRO A 318 -3.11 18.54 10.61
C PRO A 318 -1.73 19.21 10.77
N PHE A 319 -0.76 18.88 9.90
CA PHE A 319 0.65 19.21 10.15
C PHE A 319 1.04 20.68 9.89
N ALA A 320 0.18 21.50 9.30
CA ALA A 320 0.43 22.93 9.12
C ALA A 320 -0.53 23.82 9.91
N THR A 321 -1.09 23.30 11.02
CA THR A 321 -2.03 24.01 11.90
C THR A 321 -1.46 25.33 12.48
N GLU A 322 -0.14 25.46 12.61
CA GLU A 322 0.52 26.72 13.01
C GLU A 322 0.32 27.85 12.00
N ILE A 323 0.32 27.51 10.70
CA ILE A 323 0.19 28.47 9.59
C ILE A 323 -1.28 28.61 9.18
N PHE A 324 -2.04 27.51 9.27
CA PHE A 324 -3.45 27.40 8.92
C PHE A 324 -4.26 27.00 10.16
N PRO A 325 -4.65 27.96 11.02
CA PRO A 325 -5.31 27.65 12.28
C PRO A 325 -6.61 26.86 12.08
N SER A 326 -6.72 25.73 12.75
CA SER A 326 -7.95 24.95 12.84
C SER A 326 -8.83 25.44 13.99
N ARG A 327 -10.15 25.40 13.80
CA ARG A 327 -11.13 25.68 14.88
C ARG A 327 -11.41 24.47 15.78
N TYR A 328 -10.94 23.28 15.38
CA TYR A 328 -11.34 22.02 16.00
C TYR A 328 -10.17 21.28 16.66
N PHE A 329 -8.95 21.54 16.21
CA PHE A 329 -7.74 20.89 16.73
C PHE A 329 -6.70 21.95 17.05
N HIS A 330 -6.06 21.81 18.20
CA HIS A 330 -5.01 22.72 18.63
C HIS A 330 -3.62 22.14 18.31
N THR A 331 -2.65 23.01 17.99
CA THR A 331 -1.27 22.60 17.70
C THR A 331 -0.67 21.75 18.82
N LEU A 332 -0.93 22.10 20.09
CA LEU A 332 -0.45 21.36 21.25
C LEU A 332 -0.95 19.91 21.27
N GLU A 333 -2.19 19.65 20.88
CA GLU A 333 -2.74 18.28 20.83
C GLU A 333 -2.00 17.42 19.80
N ILE A 334 -1.62 18.03 18.66
CA ILE A 334 -0.87 17.36 17.60
C ILE A 334 0.58 17.11 18.04
N GLU A 335 1.18 18.05 18.76
CA GLU A 335 2.53 17.90 19.33
C GLU A 335 2.58 16.80 20.39
N ASP A 336 1.63 16.78 21.32
CA ASP A 336 1.53 15.75 22.36
C ASP A 336 1.30 14.37 21.74
N TRP A 337 0.39 14.27 20.77
CA TRP A 337 0.17 13.04 20.00
C TRP A 337 1.44 12.57 19.29
N ALA A 338 2.15 13.47 18.59
CA ALA A 338 3.38 13.12 17.90
C ALA A 338 4.50 12.73 18.88
N ALA A 339 4.60 13.39 20.04
CA ALA A 339 5.55 13.04 21.09
C ALA A 339 5.25 11.65 21.66
N TRP A 340 3.97 11.33 21.88
CA TRP A 340 3.55 10.00 22.30
C TRP A 340 3.91 8.94 21.27
N LEU A 341 3.63 9.15 19.98
CA LEU A 341 3.96 8.18 18.92
C LEU A 341 5.46 7.85 18.81
N ARG A 342 6.34 8.81 19.13
CA ARG A 342 7.80 8.60 19.11
C ARG A 342 8.31 7.75 20.28
N ARG A 343 7.47 7.52 21.30
CA ARG A 343 7.88 6.82 22.53
C ARG A 343 6.98 5.69 22.97
N TYR A 344 5.67 5.70 22.67
CA TYR A 344 4.68 4.74 23.17
C TYR A 344 4.83 4.49 24.68
N ASP A 345 5.17 5.54 25.45
CA ASP A 345 5.50 5.50 26.88
C ASP A 345 6.65 4.54 27.27
N MET A 346 7.44 4.10 26.30
CA MET A 346 8.58 3.22 26.49
C MET A 346 9.68 3.92 27.31
N PRO A 347 10.12 3.33 28.44
CA PRO A 347 11.11 3.97 29.31
C PRO A 347 12.51 4.08 28.69
N ASP A 348 12.91 3.14 27.83
CA ASP A 348 14.25 3.05 27.26
C ASP A 348 14.22 2.58 25.79
N LEU A 349 14.43 3.52 24.87
CA LEU A 349 14.46 3.26 23.42
C LEU A 349 15.64 2.37 22.99
N ARG A 350 16.65 2.13 23.82
CA ARG A 350 17.75 1.21 23.48
C ARG A 350 17.28 -0.24 23.38
N LYS A 351 16.16 -0.57 24.04
CA LYS A 351 15.53 -1.89 23.98
C LYS A 351 14.67 -2.10 22.74
N LEU A 352 14.50 -1.07 21.90
CA LEU A 352 13.63 -1.11 20.74
C LEU A 352 13.89 -2.30 19.80
N PRO A 353 15.13 -2.75 19.53
CA PRO A 353 15.37 -3.93 18.70
C PRO A 353 14.77 -5.21 19.29
N LEU A 354 14.84 -5.41 20.61
CA LEU A 354 14.23 -6.56 21.28
C LEU A 354 12.71 -6.39 21.39
N GLU A 355 12.28 -5.17 21.65
CA GLU A 355 10.86 -4.81 21.72
C GLU A 355 10.14 -5.16 20.44
N VAL A 356 10.66 -4.78 19.27
CA VAL A 356 9.99 -5.05 17.99
C VAL A 356 10.15 -6.48 17.51
N THR A 357 11.12 -7.25 18.03
CA THR A 357 11.40 -8.61 17.52
C THR A 357 10.93 -9.74 18.42
N ILE A 358 10.87 -9.52 19.74
CA ILE A 358 10.62 -10.55 20.76
C ILE A 358 9.48 -10.14 21.71
N ASP A 359 9.51 -8.93 22.29
CA ASP A 359 8.62 -8.57 23.42
C ASP A 359 7.27 -7.98 22.98
N GLY A 360 7.29 -6.89 22.21
CA GLY A 360 6.12 -6.25 21.58
C GLY A 360 5.08 -5.64 22.53
N THR A 361 5.43 -5.43 23.80
CA THR A 361 4.54 -4.90 24.85
C THR A 361 4.21 -3.43 24.62
N TRP A 362 5.21 -2.59 24.40
CA TRP A 362 5.07 -1.13 24.24
C TRP A 362 4.75 -0.77 22.79
N THR A 363 5.44 -1.39 21.83
CA THR A 363 5.29 -1.10 20.40
C THR A 363 4.10 -1.84 19.77
N GLN A 364 3.28 -2.52 20.59
CA GLN A 364 2.00 -3.13 20.24
C GLN A 364 2.09 -4.28 19.22
N GLY A 365 3.19 -5.03 19.23
CA GLY A 365 3.36 -6.23 18.43
C GLY A 365 4.82 -6.52 18.09
N ILE A 366 5.05 -7.64 17.41
CA ILE A 366 6.38 -8.08 17.00
C ILE A 366 6.46 -8.33 15.49
N ILE A 367 7.55 -7.87 14.86
CA ILE A 367 7.92 -8.23 13.49
C ILE A 367 8.49 -9.65 13.42
N GLY A 368 9.01 -10.14 14.55
CA GLY A 368 9.49 -11.51 14.74
C GLY A 368 11.01 -11.62 14.88
N PRO A 369 11.50 -12.68 15.54
CA PRO A 369 12.90 -12.80 15.95
C PRO A 369 13.88 -12.93 14.79
N ILE A 370 13.43 -13.39 13.62
CA ILE A 370 14.27 -13.51 12.43
C ILE A 370 14.84 -12.15 11.96
N PHE A 371 14.14 -11.05 12.27
CA PHE A 371 14.60 -9.70 11.91
C PHE A 371 15.73 -9.17 12.79
N LEU A 372 16.13 -9.88 13.85
CA LEU A 372 17.42 -9.64 14.51
C LEU A 372 18.61 -9.87 13.57
N LEU A 373 18.41 -10.65 12.50
CA LEU A 373 19.40 -10.87 11.45
C LEU A 373 19.42 -9.76 10.39
N ALA A 374 18.57 -8.73 10.49
CA ALA A 374 18.52 -7.63 9.52
C ALA A 374 19.89 -6.96 9.27
N PRO A 375 20.80 -6.79 10.26
CA PRO A 375 22.13 -6.24 10.00
C PRO A 375 22.97 -7.06 9.01
N ILE A 376 22.75 -8.38 8.91
CA ILE A 376 23.42 -9.24 7.91
C ILE A 376 23.04 -8.80 6.48
N GLY A 377 21.85 -8.20 6.31
CA GLY A 377 21.42 -7.60 5.06
C GLY A 377 22.39 -6.54 4.51
N LEU A 378 23.22 -5.91 5.35
CA LEU A 378 24.25 -4.96 4.92
C LEU A 378 25.32 -5.61 4.03
N LEU A 379 25.51 -6.93 4.10
CA LEU A 379 26.38 -7.65 3.15
C LEU A 379 25.90 -7.51 1.69
N ALA A 380 24.62 -7.19 1.48
CA ALA A 380 24.07 -6.94 0.16
C ALA A 380 24.60 -5.63 -0.48
N LEU A 381 25.29 -4.76 0.27
CA LEU A 381 25.99 -3.58 -0.26
C LEU A 381 27.03 -3.97 -1.33
N GLY A 382 27.56 -5.20 -1.29
CA GLY A 382 28.49 -5.72 -2.29
C GLY A 382 27.91 -5.83 -3.70
N ASN A 383 26.58 -5.83 -3.86
CA ASN A 383 25.95 -5.91 -5.18
C ASN A 383 24.98 -4.74 -5.44
N ARG A 384 24.78 -4.42 -6.72
CA ARG A 384 23.99 -3.25 -7.15
C ARG A 384 22.54 -3.30 -6.69
N ALA A 385 21.88 -4.45 -6.79
CA ALA A 385 20.48 -4.61 -6.40
C ALA A 385 20.30 -4.45 -4.89
N GLY A 386 21.21 -5.00 -4.09
CA GLY A 386 21.24 -4.85 -2.64
C GLY A 386 21.42 -3.40 -2.21
N ARG A 387 22.35 -2.65 -2.83
CA ARG A 387 22.50 -1.21 -2.56
C ARG A 387 21.21 -0.42 -2.82
N ARG A 388 20.48 -0.76 -3.88
CA ARG A 388 19.22 -0.09 -4.23
C ARG A 388 18.12 -0.36 -3.22
N LEU A 389 17.96 -1.63 -2.83
CA LEU A 389 17.02 -2.04 -1.79
C LEU A 389 17.36 -1.40 -0.45
N LEU A 390 18.63 -1.44 -0.03
CA LEU A 390 19.09 -0.86 1.23
C LEU A 390 18.93 0.66 1.26
N ALA A 391 19.20 1.35 0.14
CA ALA A 391 19.01 2.80 0.06
C ALA A 391 17.53 3.19 0.17
N ALA A 392 16.63 2.48 -0.53
CA ALA A 392 15.19 2.70 -0.40
C ALA A 392 14.70 2.36 1.02
N GLY A 393 15.08 1.19 1.53
CA GLY A 393 14.71 0.71 2.86
C GLY A 393 15.22 1.59 3.99
N ALA A 394 16.44 2.13 3.91
CA ALA A 394 16.98 3.05 4.91
C ALA A 394 16.18 4.36 4.96
N LEU A 395 15.76 4.88 3.81
CA LEU A 395 14.97 6.10 3.74
C LEU A 395 13.55 5.89 4.32
N LEU A 396 12.94 4.74 4.03
CA LEU A 396 11.64 4.36 4.59
C LEU A 396 11.73 4.12 6.10
N LEU A 397 12.74 3.37 6.54
CA LEU A 397 13.02 3.12 7.95
C LEU A 397 13.26 4.40 8.75
N ALA A 398 13.78 5.46 8.13
CA ALA A 398 13.95 6.75 8.81
C ALA A 398 12.60 7.33 9.30
N THR A 399 11.49 7.00 8.64
CA THR A 399 10.14 7.46 9.05
C THR A 399 9.64 6.75 10.32
N TYR A 400 10.16 5.57 10.64
CA TYR A 400 9.81 4.80 11.83
C TYR A 400 10.11 5.55 13.13
N PHE A 401 11.16 6.40 13.16
CA PHE A 401 11.45 7.19 14.36
C PHE A 401 10.40 8.28 14.64
N GLY A 402 9.50 8.57 13.69
CA GLY A 402 8.33 9.40 13.92
C GLY A 402 7.16 8.67 14.61
N ASN A 403 7.13 7.33 14.51
CA ASN A 403 6.14 6.48 15.16
C ASN A 403 6.72 5.08 15.38
N ILE A 404 7.03 4.75 16.63
CA ILE A 404 7.73 3.50 16.97
C ILE A 404 6.81 2.28 17.13
N GLY A 405 5.54 2.37 16.74
CA GLY A 405 4.65 1.20 16.74
C GLY A 405 5.15 0.17 15.72
N THR A 406 5.21 -1.11 16.09
CA THR A 406 5.87 -2.15 15.28
C THR A 406 5.33 -2.25 13.85
N ARG A 407 4.04 -1.98 13.63
CA ARG A 407 3.44 -1.99 12.29
C ARG A 407 4.01 -0.92 11.34
N PHE A 408 4.61 0.14 11.88
CA PHE A 408 5.27 1.19 11.09
C PHE A 408 6.63 0.74 10.52
N LEU A 409 7.11 -0.45 10.86
CA LEU A 409 8.25 -1.11 10.20
C LEU A 409 7.86 -1.89 8.94
N ILE A 410 6.57 -2.01 8.62
CA ILE A 410 6.09 -2.81 7.48
C ILE A 410 6.43 -2.15 6.13
N PRO A 411 6.18 -0.84 5.91
CA PRO A 411 6.58 -0.14 4.68
C PRO A 411 8.09 0.08 4.58
#